data_AF-A0A1J4KQA8-F1
#
_entry.id   AF-A0A1J4KQA8-F1
#
_cell.length_a   1.000
_cell.length_b   1.000
_cell.length_c   1.000
_cell.angle_alpha   90.00
_cell.angle_beta   90.00
_cell.angle_gamma   90.00
#
_symmetry.space_group_name_H-M   'P 1'
#
loop_
_entity.id
_entity.type
_entity.pdbx_description
1 polymer ?
#
loop_
_entity_poly.entity_id
_entity_poly.type
_entity_poly.pdbx_seq_one_letter_code
_entity_poly.pdbx_strand_id
1 'polypeptide(L)'
;MDNPLKDVVKSYIDVDVDNSLIQPENKEKATAILIHMLNKANSNQEEIYEVFSLIGTYEPYFKVQKIIDEQKRPIPIFPKSHIRKEIANTVRIGQSWSIYEDLRLLAAINKFGLNQWNKISHFVGYGRTKSQCSQRWFRVINPKIRKEPWTKEEEENLLRLVKIHGEKRWKDIANDMNYSRSDAQCRYHYNKLKKKMMKESVSTNINNTNELLNNQLLNKKMICELVKPDTNEDSHIFDFLIDMDFSKNTEMLKFGKDCGFPNENGFF
;
A
#
# COMPACT_ATOMS: atom_id res chain seq x y z
N MET A 1 -18.50 -25.31 -9.02
CA MET A 1 -17.63 -24.54 -8.10
C MET A 1 -17.00 -23.43 -8.89
N ASP A 2 -17.00 -22.21 -8.39
CA ASP A 2 -16.30 -21.08 -9.01
C ASP A 2 -14.80 -21.32 -9.00
N ASN A 3 -14.15 -21.18 -10.18
CA ASN A 3 -12.71 -21.29 -10.27
C ASN A 3 -12.04 -20.15 -9.48
N PRO A 4 -11.02 -20.43 -8.63
CA PRO A 4 -10.36 -19.41 -7.81
C PRO A 4 -9.64 -18.31 -8.62
N LEU A 5 -9.40 -18.56 -9.91
CA LEU A 5 -8.77 -17.62 -10.85
C LEU A 5 -9.76 -16.91 -11.76
N LYS A 6 -11.08 -16.98 -11.52
CA LYS A 6 -12.08 -16.31 -12.38
C LYS A 6 -11.79 -14.82 -12.59
N ASP A 7 -11.40 -14.12 -11.52
CA ASP A 7 -11.10 -12.69 -11.58
C ASP A 7 -9.79 -12.43 -12.37
N VAL A 8 -8.85 -13.39 -12.37
CA VAL A 8 -7.61 -13.32 -13.16
C VAL A 8 -7.92 -13.45 -14.64
N VAL A 9 -8.76 -14.42 -15.02
CA VAL A 9 -9.20 -14.59 -16.41
C VAL A 9 -9.91 -13.32 -16.90
N LYS A 10 -10.84 -12.81 -16.10
CA LYS A 10 -11.54 -11.56 -16.42
C LYS A 10 -10.56 -10.40 -16.63
N SER A 11 -9.54 -10.28 -15.77
CA SER A 11 -8.54 -9.22 -15.91
C SER A 11 -7.68 -9.32 -17.18
N TYR A 12 -7.49 -10.52 -17.74
CA TYR A 12 -6.79 -10.67 -19.02
C TYR A 12 -7.60 -10.08 -20.16
N ILE A 13 -8.92 -10.33 -20.16
CA ILE A 13 -9.82 -9.73 -21.15
C ILE A 13 -9.87 -8.21 -20.97
N ASP A 14 -10.05 -7.71 -19.74
CA ASP A 14 -10.20 -6.27 -19.49
C ASP A 14 -8.95 -5.45 -19.87
N VAL A 15 -7.75 -6.06 -19.86
CA VAL A 15 -6.48 -5.41 -20.22
C VAL A 15 -6.17 -5.52 -21.71
N ASP A 16 -6.42 -6.67 -22.34
CA ASP A 16 -6.00 -6.93 -23.72
C ASP A 16 -7.06 -6.54 -24.76
N VAL A 17 -8.28 -6.25 -24.33
CA VAL A 17 -9.41 -5.92 -25.21
C VAL A 17 -9.77 -4.44 -25.06
N ASP A 18 -9.97 -3.74 -26.18
CA ASP A 18 -10.57 -2.41 -26.15
C ASP A 18 -12.01 -2.51 -25.64
N ASN A 19 -12.19 -2.04 -24.41
CA ASN A 19 -13.45 -2.18 -23.70
C ASN A 19 -14.60 -1.41 -24.36
N SER A 20 -14.32 -0.44 -25.25
CA SER A 20 -15.31 0.36 -25.97
C SER A 20 -15.91 -0.33 -27.19
N LEU A 21 -15.24 -1.35 -27.73
CA LEU A 21 -15.62 -1.99 -29.00
C LEU A 21 -16.38 -3.31 -28.81
N ILE A 22 -16.40 -3.86 -27.59
CA ILE A 22 -16.90 -5.21 -27.32
C ILE A 22 -18.03 -5.18 -26.29
N GLN A 23 -19.15 -5.81 -26.66
CA GLN A 23 -20.31 -5.94 -25.80
C GLN A 23 -19.97 -6.68 -24.49
N PRO A 24 -20.47 -6.22 -23.33
CA PRO A 24 -20.21 -6.86 -22.04
C PRO A 24 -20.55 -8.36 -22.02
N GLU A 25 -21.64 -8.75 -22.70
CA GLU A 25 -22.07 -10.14 -22.83
C GLU A 25 -21.01 -11.02 -23.52
N ASN A 26 -20.35 -10.51 -24.56
CA ASN A 26 -19.31 -11.26 -25.27
C ASN A 26 -18.09 -11.50 -24.38
N LYS A 27 -17.72 -10.52 -23.54
CA LYS A 27 -16.64 -10.68 -22.55
C LYS A 27 -17.00 -11.72 -21.50
N GLU A 28 -18.24 -11.73 -21.04
CA GLU A 28 -18.71 -12.70 -20.06
C GLU A 28 -18.70 -14.13 -20.64
N LYS A 29 -19.18 -14.31 -21.88
CA LYS A 29 -19.09 -15.58 -22.60
C LYS A 29 -17.64 -16.04 -22.79
N ALA A 30 -16.77 -15.16 -23.27
CA ALA A 30 -15.35 -15.48 -23.44
C ALA A 30 -14.68 -15.85 -22.11
N THR A 31 -15.00 -15.12 -21.02
CA THR A 31 -14.53 -15.44 -19.67
C THR A 31 -14.97 -16.83 -19.23
N ALA A 32 -16.23 -17.19 -19.47
CA ALA A 32 -16.78 -18.50 -19.12
C ALA A 32 -16.07 -19.64 -19.86
N ILE A 33 -15.80 -19.46 -21.16
CA ILE A 33 -15.07 -20.44 -21.98
C ILE A 33 -13.64 -20.63 -21.46
N LEU A 34 -12.93 -19.54 -21.17
CA LEU A 34 -11.57 -19.59 -20.64
C LEU A 34 -11.51 -20.24 -19.24
N ILE A 35 -12.50 -19.98 -18.38
CA ILE A 35 -12.63 -20.66 -17.08
C ILE A 35 -12.90 -22.15 -17.27
N HIS A 36 -13.72 -22.52 -18.26
CA HIS A 36 -13.95 -23.92 -18.60
C HIS A 36 -12.64 -24.63 -19.00
N MET A 37 -11.82 -24.00 -19.84
CA MET A 37 -10.47 -24.50 -20.20
C MET A 37 -9.58 -24.70 -18.96
N LEU A 38 -9.55 -23.73 -18.03
CA LEU A 38 -8.78 -23.83 -16.79
C LEU A 38 -9.24 -24.98 -15.90
N ASN A 39 -10.55 -25.20 -15.79
CA ASN A 39 -11.12 -26.27 -14.96
C ASN A 39 -10.77 -27.65 -15.50
N LYS A 40 -10.84 -27.83 -16.83
CA LYS A 40 -10.48 -29.10 -17.47
C LYS A 40 -8.98 -29.28 -17.73
N ALA A 41 -8.18 -28.24 -17.46
CA ALA A 41 -6.75 -28.18 -17.73
C ALA A 41 -6.38 -28.60 -19.17
N ASN A 42 -7.23 -28.21 -20.12
CA ASN A 42 -7.12 -28.51 -21.54
C ASN A 42 -7.87 -27.47 -22.36
N SER A 43 -7.59 -27.39 -23.65
CA SER A 43 -8.20 -26.46 -24.60
C SER A 43 -8.49 -27.22 -25.90
N ASN A 44 -9.61 -26.96 -26.57
CA ASN A 44 -9.89 -27.49 -27.91
C ASN A 44 -9.94 -26.36 -28.94
N GLN A 45 -9.81 -26.69 -30.23
CA GLN A 45 -9.74 -25.68 -31.30
C GLN A 45 -11.04 -24.87 -31.43
N GLU A 46 -12.20 -25.49 -31.19
CA GLU A 46 -13.52 -24.84 -31.28
C GLU A 46 -13.66 -23.73 -30.24
N GLU A 47 -13.36 -24.01 -28.97
CA GLU A 47 -13.42 -23.01 -27.90
C GLU A 47 -12.41 -21.87 -28.12
N ILE A 48 -11.22 -22.18 -28.64
CA ILE A 48 -10.20 -21.17 -28.95
C ILE A 48 -10.72 -20.22 -30.03
N TYR A 49 -11.33 -20.77 -31.08
CA TYR A 49 -11.94 -19.98 -32.14
C TYR A 49 -13.14 -19.16 -31.64
N GLU A 50 -13.97 -19.75 -30.77
CA GLU A 50 -15.12 -19.06 -30.18
C GLU A 50 -14.68 -17.85 -29.35
N VAL A 51 -13.65 -18.00 -28.51
CA VAL A 51 -13.06 -16.86 -27.77
C VAL A 51 -12.65 -15.76 -28.75
N PHE A 52 -11.91 -16.09 -29.81
CA PHE A 52 -11.51 -15.09 -30.79
C PHE A 52 -12.69 -14.43 -31.51
N SER A 53 -13.74 -15.19 -31.84
CA SER A 53 -14.94 -14.64 -32.46
C SER A 53 -15.67 -13.64 -31.56
N LEU A 54 -15.61 -13.85 -30.24
CA LEU A 54 -16.27 -12.99 -29.24
C LEU A 54 -15.48 -11.72 -28.93
N ILE A 55 -14.15 -11.81 -28.84
CA ILE A 55 -13.29 -10.71 -28.34
C ILE A 55 -12.22 -10.22 -29.33
N GLY A 56 -12.11 -10.82 -30.51
CA GLY A 56 -11.20 -10.41 -31.58
C GLY A 56 -9.70 -10.67 -31.33
N THR A 57 -9.34 -11.43 -30.28
CA THR A 57 -7.95 -11.69 -29.92
C THR A 57 -7.77 -13.06 -29.24
N TYR A 58 -6.57 -13.64 -29.36
CA TYR A 58 -6.16 -14.87 -28.68
C TYR A 58 -5.33 -14.61 -27.42
N GLU A 59 -5.00 -13.35 -27.09
CA GLU A 59 -4.09 -13.02 -25.97
C GLU A 59 -4.58 -13.56 -24.61
N PRO A 60 -5.85 -13.39 -24.21
CA PRO A 60 -6.35 -13.98 -22.97
C PRO A 60 -6.24 -15.51 -22.94
N TYR A 61 -6.47 -16.17 -24.08
CA TYR A 61 -6.28 -17.61 -24.22
C TYR A 61 -4.82 -18.00 -24.00
N PHE A 62 -3.84 -17.33 -24.63
CA PHE A 62 -2.43 -17.66 -24.44
C PHE A 62 -1.97 -17.50 -23.00
N LYS A 63 -2.48 -16.49 -22.28
CA LYS A 63 -2.20 -16.32 -20.85
C LYS A 63 -2.79 -17.46 -20.02
N VAL A 64 -4.02 -17.89 -20.31
CA VAL A 64 -4.64 -19.05 -19.68
C VAL A 64 -3.89 -20.36 -19.98
N GLN A 65 -3.47 -20.55 -21.24
CA GLN A 65 -2.72 -21.72 -21.67
C GLN A 65 -1.41 -21.86 -20.91
N LYS A 66 -0.69 -20.74 -20.67
CA LYS A 66 0.53 -20.75 -19.83
C LYS A 66 0.26 -21.28 -18.41
N ILE A 67 -0.89 -20.96 -17.82
CA ILE A 67 -1.28 -21.47 -16.48
C ILE A 67 -1.56 -22.98 -16.54
N ILE A 68 -2.22 -23.45 -17.60
CA ILE A 68 -2.53 -24.87 -17.81
C ILE A 68 -1.23 -25.68 -18.00
N ASP A 69 -0.32 -25.21 -18.85
CA ASP A 69 0.94 -25.88 -19.15
C ASP A 69 1.83 -25.98 -17.91
N GLU A 70 1.87 -24.92 -17.10
CA GLU A 70 2.68 -24.90 -15.89
C GLU A 70 2.22 -25.92 -14.83
N GLN A 71 0.92 -26.27 -14.79
CA GLN A 71 0.39 -27.31 -13.88
C GLN A 71 0.99 -28.70 -14.11
N LYS A 72 1.48 -28.96 -15.32
CA LYS A 72 2.11 -30.23 -15.73
C LYS A 72 3.61 -30.24 -15.50
N ARG A 73 4.23 -29.10 -15.20
CA ARG A 73 5.68 -29.02 -15.02
C ARG A 73 6.13 -29.61 -13.67
N PRO A 74 7.29 -30.28 -13.63
CA PRO A 74 7.84 -30.79 -12.38
C PRO A 74 8.14 -29.65 -11.40
N ILE A 75 8.31 -30.01 -10.13
CA ILE A 75 8.70 -29.05 -9.09
C ILE A 75 10.13 -28.57 -9.37
N PRO A 76 10.39 -27.25 -9.41
CA PRO A 76 11.71 -26.70 -9.63
C PRO A 76 12.69 -27.25 -8.59
N ILE A 77 13.75 -27.91 -9.06
CA ILE A 77 14.79 -28.43 -8.19
C ILE A 77 15.65 -27.24 -7.74
N PHE A 78 15.58 -26.90 -6.46
CA PHE A 78 16.58 -26.04 -5.85
C PHE A 78 17.79 -26.89 -5.47
N PRO A 79 19.01 -26.54 -5.92
CA PRO A 79 20.23 -27.16 -5.41
C PRO A 79 20.28 -26.94 -3.90
N LYS A 80 20.01 -28.00 -3.13
CA LYS A 80 19.92 -27.93 -1.66
C LYS A 80 21.29 -27.79 -0.97
N SER A 81 22.42 -27.94 -1.65
CA SER A 81 23.68 -28.31 -1.00
C SER A 81 24.74 -27.22 -0.78
N HIS A 82 24.78 -26.09 -1.50
CA HIS A 82 25.92 -25.15 -1.34
C HIS A 82 25.61 -23.69 -1.02
N ILE A 83 24.35 -23.24 -1.13
CA ILE A 83 24.06 -21.80 -1.03
C ILE A 83 23.46 -21.40 0.33
N ARG A 84 22.90 -22.36 1.09
CA ARG A 84 22.08 -22.05 2.26
C ARG A 84 22.86 -21.62 3.51
N LYS A 85 24.15 -21.95 3.63
CA LYS A 85 24.95 -21.57 4.81
C LYS A 85 25.70 -20.25 4.63
N GLU A 86 26.22 -19.96 3.43
CA GLU A 86 26.99 -18.73 3.19
C GLU A 86 26.11 -17.51 2.88
N ILE A 87 24.97 -17.69 2.19
CA ILE A 87 24.06 -16.58 1.83
C ILE A 87 23.06 -16.24 2.95
N ALA A 88 22.73 -17.21 3.82
CA ALA A 88 21.75 -16.98 4.90
C ALA A 88 22.17 -15.89 5.90
N ASN A 89 23.49 -15.67 6.05
CA ASN A 89 24.02 -14.66 6.96
C ASN A 89 24.42 -13.35 6.28
N THR A 90 24.61 -13.33 4.95
CA THR A 90 25.12 -12.15 4.24
C THR A 90 24.05 -11.41 3.44
N VAL A 91 22.88 -12.02 3.21
CA VAL A 91 21.87 -11.44 2.33
C VAL A 91 20.45 -11.74 2.87
N ARG A 92 19.98 -10.94 3.83
CA ARG A 92 18.54 -10.70 4.00
C ARG A 92 18.02 -9.76 2.88
N ILE A 93 18.39 -10.01 1.61
CA ILE A 93 17.71 -9.34 0.50
C ILE A 93 16.39 -10.07 0.32
N GLY A 94 15.29 -9.38 0.63
CA GLY A 94 13.94 -9.88 0.40
C GLY A 94 13.82 -10.39 -1.02
N GLN A 95 13.75 -11.72 -1.17
CA GLN A 95 13.77 -12.39 -2.47
C GLN A 95 12.58 -11.88 -3.29
N SER A 96 12.86 -11.02 -4.27
CA SER A 96 11.84 -10.49 -5.19
C SER A 96 11.13 -11.65 -5.88
N TRP A 97 9.85 -11.50 -6.13
CA TRP A 97 9.06 -12.50 -6.87
C TRP A 97 9.29 -12.33 -8.36
N SER A 98 9.70 -13.41 -9.02
CA SER A 98 9.79 -13.46 -10.48
C SER A 98 8.42 -13.69 -11.12
N ILE A 99 8.30 -13.30 -12.39
CA ILE A 99 7.11 -13.58 -13.21
C ILE A 99 6.85 -15.09 -13.30
N TYR A 100 7.92 -15.90 -13.33
CA TYR A 100 7.81 -17.34 -13.33
C TYR A 100 7.21 -17.89 -12.03
N GLU A 101 7.64 -17.38 -10.88
CA GLU A 101 7.05 -17.77 -9.59
C GLU A 101 5.59 -17.35 -9.48
N ASP A 102 5.22 -16.17 -10.01
CA ASP A 102 3.82 -15.73 -10.08
C ASP A 102 2.99 -16.68 -10.96
N LEU A 103 3.52 -17.10 -12.12
CA LEU A 103 2.86 -18.08 -13.00
C LEU A 103 2.68 -19.44 -12.29
N ARG A 104 3.72 -19.94 -11.62
CA ARG A 104 3.62 -21.16 -10.80
C ARG A 104 2.62 -21.02 -9.67
N LEU A 105 2.53 -19.85 -9.05
CA LEU A 105 1.56 -19.57 -8.00
C LEU A 105 0.12 -19.62 -8.55
N LEU A 106 -0.14 -19.01 -9.71
CA LEU A 106 -1.44 -19.13 -10.39
C LEU A 106 -1.76 -20.60 -10.72
N ALA A 107 -0.83 -21.34 -11.33
CA ALA A 107 -1.00 -22.75 -11.65
C ALA A 107 -1.32 -23.60 -10.39
N ALA A 108 -0.62 -23.35 -9.28
CA ALA A 108 -0.87 -24.01 -8.02
C ALA A 108 -2.25 -23.65 -7.42
N ILE A 109 -2.68 -22.39 -7.52
CA ILE A 109 -4.00 -21.95 -7.05
C ILE A 109 -5.11 -22.60 -7.88
N ASN A 110 -4.94 -22.70 -9.20
CA ASN A 110 -5.90 -23.41 -10.05
C ASN A 110 -6.03 -24.89 -9.61
N LYS A 111 -4.89 -25.54 -9.33
CA LYS A 111 -4.83 -26.97 -9.00
C LYS A 111 -5.31 -27.31 -7.59
N PHE A 112 -4.98 -26.50 -6.59
CA PHE A 112 -5.21 -26.81 -5.17
C PHE A 112 -6.25 -25.91 -4.49
N GLY A 113 -6.66 -24.83 -5.13
CA GLY A 113 -7.53 -23.80 -4.55
C GLY A 113 -6.84 -22.96 -3.47
N LEU A 114 -7.53 -21.93 -2.98
CA LEU A 114 -6.99 -20.91 -2.07
C LEU A 114 -6.84 -21.37 -0.60
N ASN A 115 -7.20 -22.61 -0.26
CA ASN A 115 -7.18 -23.12 1.11
C ASN A 115 -5.95 -23.99 1.42
N GLN A 116 -5.20 -24.41 0.39
CA GLN A 116 -4.13 -25.39 0.52
C GLN A 116 -2.73 -24.77 0.34
N TRP A 117 -2.45 -23.67 1.06
CA TRP A 117 -1.19 -22.92 0.94
C TRP A 117 0.08 -23.75 1.17
N ASN A 118 0.00 -24.82 1.96
CA ASN A 118 1.11 -25.77 2.12
C ASN A 118 1.46 -26.44 0.79
N LYS A 119 0.46 -27.03 0.10
CA LYS A 119 0.64 -27.66 -1.22
C LYS A 119 1.06 -26.64 -2.28
N ILE A 120 0.47 -25.44 -2.23
CA ILE A 120 0.84 -24.34 -3.13
C ILE A 120 2.32 -23.98 -2.98
N SER A 121 2.80 -23.78 -1.75
CA SER A 121 4.20 -23.40 -1.52
C SER A 121 5.19 -24.47 -2.00
N HIS A 122 4.86 -25.74 -1.78
CA HIS A 122 5.65 -26.85 -2.29
C HIS A 122 5.68 -26.89 -3.83
N PHE A 123 4.55 -26.63 -4.48
CA PHE A 123 4.45 -26.57 -5.94
C PHE A 123 5.21 -25.37 -6.51
N VAL A 124 5.08 -24.18 -5.92
CA VAL A 124 5.80 -22.98 -6.37
C VAL A 124 7.30 -23.23 -6.32
N GLY A 125 7.80 -23.87 -5.25
CA GLY A 125 9.21 -24.17 -5.10
C GLY A 125 10.03 -22.95 -4.68
N TYR A 126 11.30 -22.88 -5.09
CA TYR A 126 12.19 -21.73 -4.81
C TYR A 126 12.39 -21.39 -3.32
N GLY A 127 12.07 -22.32 -2.42
CA GLY A 127 12.09 -22.08 -0.97
C GLY A 127 10.98 -21.14 -0.48
N ARG A 128 9.96 -20.84 -1.31
CA ARG A 128 8.81 -20.05 -0.90
C ARG A 128 8.00 -20.78 0.16
N THR A 129 7.65 -20.06 1.21
CA THR A 129 6.83 -20.56 2.31
C THR A 129 5.34 -20.33 2.04
N LYS A 130 4.47 -21.09 2.71
CA LYS A 130 3.01 -20.92 2.67
C LYS A 130 2.58 -19.46 2.88
N SER A 131 3.21 -18.76 3.83
CA SER A 131 2.90 -17.37 4.15
C SER A 131 3.33 -16.41 3.06
N GLN A 132 4.47 -16.65 2.41
CA GLN A 132 4.92 -15.82 1.29
C GLN A 132 3.98 -15.97 0.09
N CYS A 133 3.58 -17.19 -0.25
CA CYS A 133 2.64 -17.46 -1.34
C CYS A 133 1.27 -16.80 -1.08
N SER A 134 0.72 -16.96 0.12
CA SER A 134 -0.57 -16.35 0.46
C SER A 134 -0.50 -14.82 0.44
N GLN A 135 0.56 -14.23 1.00
CA GLN A 135 0.77 -12.78 0.95
C GLN A 135 0.92 -12.27 -0.48
N ARG A 136 1.66 -12.99 -1.34
CA ARG A 136 1.83 -12.60 -2.74
C ARG A 136 0.49 -12.57 -3.47
N TRP A 137 -0.36 -13.56 -3.25
CA TRP A 137 -1.72 -13.57 -3.80
C TRP A 137 -2.55 -12.39 -3.29
N PHE A 138 -2.75 -12.28 -1.97
CA PHE A 138 -3.67 -11.31 -1.38
C PHE A 138 -3.17 -9.86 -1.38
N ARG A 139 -1.91 -9.60 -1.74
CA ARG A 139 -1.34 -8.24 -1.77
C ARG A 139 -0.89 -7.78 -3.13
N VAL A 140 -0.71 -8.67 -4.11
CA VAL A 140 -0.14 -8.29 -5.41
C VAL A 140 -0.87 -8.91 -6.60
N ILE A 141 -1.05 -10.24 -6.61
CA ILE A 141 -1.53 -10.94 -7.81
C ILE A 141 -3.06 -10.87 -7.96
N ASN A 142 -3.81 -10.95 -6.86
CA ASN A 142 -5.27 -10.97 -6.91
C ASN A 142 -5.80 -9.70 -7.61
N PRO A 143 -6.51 -9.81 -8.75
CA PRO A 143 -6.99 -8.64 -9.51
C PRO A 143 -8.00 -7.78 -8.76
N LYS A 144 -8.62 -8.29 -7.70
CA LYS A 144 -9.49 -7.50 -6.82
C LYS A 144 -8.75 -6.38 -6.08
N ILE A 145 -7.43 -6.43 -6.04
CA ILE A 145 -6.60 -5.41 -5.41
C ILE A 145 -6.49 -4.20 -6.34
N ARG A 146 -7.13 -3.10 -5.94
CA ARG A 146 -7.10 -1.81 -6.62
C ARG A 146 -5.73 -1.18 -6.58
N LYS A 147 -5.27 -0.74 -7.74
CA LYS A 147 -3.98 -0.05 -7.92
C LYS A 147 -4.15 1.46 -8.16
N GLU A 148 -5.39 1.91 -8.29
CA GLU A 148 -5.73 3.31 -8.48
C GLU A 148 -5.40 4.17 -7.24
N PRO A 149 -5.25 5.49 -7.39
CA PRO A 149 -5.10 6.41 -6.26
C PRO A 149 -6.24 6.27 -5.24
N TRP A 150 -5.95 6.67 -4.00
CA TRP A 150 -6.97 6.72 -2.94
C TRP A 150 -7.93 7.88 -3.19
N THR A 151 -9.22 7.57 -3.15
CA THR A 151 -10.29 8.58 -3.18
C THR A 151 -10.55 9.13 -1.77
N LYS A 152 -11.14 10.32 -1.67
CA LYS A 152 -11.51 10.91 -0.37
C LYS A 152 -12.48 10.02 0.42
N GLU A 153 -13.44 9.40 -0.27
CA GLU A 153 -14.38 8.46 0.33
C GLU A 153 -13.66 7.22 0.92
N GLU A 154 -12.69 6.66 0.18
CA GLU A 154 -11.86 5.56 0.70
C GLU A 154 -11.03 5.99 1.91
N GLU A 155 -10.52 7.23 1.92
CA GLU A 155 -9.77 7.79 3.05
C GLU A 155 -10.65 7.94 4.29
N GLU A 156 -11.84 8.51 4.14
CA GLU A 156 -12.82 8.67 5.21
C GLU A 156 -13.22 7.31 5.79
N ASN A 157 -13.51 6.33 4.93
CA ASN A 157 -13.83 4.98 5.38
C ASN A 157 -12.64 4.32 6.10
N LEU A 158 -11.41 4.47 5.58
CA LEU A 158 -10.20 3.95 6.23
C LEU A 158 -10.01 4.53 7.64
N LEU A 159 -10.17 5.85 7.80
CA LEU A 159 -10.05 6.51 9.09
C LEU A 159 -11.12 6.02 10.08
N ARG A 160 -12.36 5.86 9.61
CA ARG A 160 -13.46 5.30 10.40
C ARG A 160 -13.16 3.87 10.85
N LEU A 161 -12.70 3.01 9.95
CA LEU A 161 -12.37 1.61 10.27
C LEU A 161 -11.17 1.51 11.21
N VAL A 162 -10.15 2.37 11.06
CA VAL A 162 -9.04 2.42 12.02
C VAL A 162 -9.50 2.85 13.41
N LYS A 163 -10.49 3.75 13.52
CA LYS A 163 -11.10 4.13 14.80
C LYS A 163 -11.83 2.96 15.47
N ILE A 164 -12.50 2.11 14.68
CA ILE A 164 -13.24 0.93 15.16
C ILE A 164 -12.27 -0.21 15.54
N HIS A 165 -11.32 -0.51 14.66
CA HIS A 165 -10.46 -1.70 14.76
C HIS A 165 -9.13 -1.45 15.48
N GLY A 166 -8.63 -0.21 15.46
CA GLY A 166 -7.31 0.17 15.96
C GLY A 166 -6.18 -0.11 14.96
N GLU A 167 -5.00 0.49 15.20
CA GLU A 167 -3.83 0.49 14.30
C GLU A 167 -3.03 -0.84 14.24
N LYS A 168 -3.64 -1.96 14.66
CA LYS A 168 -2.99 -3.30 14.69
C LYS A 168 -3.72 -4.33 13.84
N ARG A 169 -5.02 -4.14 13.60
CA ARG A 169 -5.90 -5.10 12.93
C ARG A 169 -6.10 -4.78 11.45
N TRP A 170 -4.99 -4.63 10.72
CA TRP A 170 -5.00 -4.22 9.31
C TRP A 170 -5.68 -5.20 8.37
N LYS A 171 -5.68 -6.50 8.69
CA LYS A 171 -6.40 -7.51 7.93
C LYS A 171 -7.92 -7.31 8.03
N ASP A 172 -8.42 -7.08 9.24
CA ASP A 172 -9.85 -6.85 9.49
C ASP A 172 -10.30 -5.55 8.81
N ILE A 173 -9.49 -4.48 8.91
CA ILE A 173 -9.72 -3.22 8.19
C ILE A 173 -9.78 -3.45 6.68
N ALA A 174 -8.84 -4.20 6.11
CA ALA A 174 -8.81 -4.48 4.66
C ALA A 174 -10.01 -5.30 4.19
N ASN A 175 -10.47 -6.25 5.01
CA ASN A 175 -11.67 -7.03 4.73
C ASN A 175 -12.92 -6.13 4.69
N ASP A 176 -13.05 -5.22 5.65
CA ASP A 176 -14.16 -4.25 5.73
C ASP A 176 -14.09 -3.15 4.66
N MET A 177 -12.93 -2.97 4.02
CA MET A 177 -12.74 -2.15 2.80
C MET A 177 -13.22 -2.90 1.52
N ASN A 178 -13.98 -3.99 1.67
CA ASN A 178 -14.50 -4.85 0.61
C ASN A 178 -13.41 -5.44 -0.30
N TYR A 179 -12.27 -5.81 0.27
CA TYR A 179 -11.13 -6.45 -0.43
C TYR A 179 -10.51 -5.66 -1.60
N SER A 180 -10.92 -4.41 -1.78
CA SER A 180 -10.39 -3.51 -2.80
C SER A 180 -8.96 -3.05 -2.49
N ARG A 181 -8.62 -2.96 -1.19
CA ARG A 181 -7.30 -2.53 -0.70
C ARG A 181 -6.72 -3.63 0.20
N SER A 182 -5.44 -3.92 0.03
CA SER A 182 -4.72 -4.85 0.90
C SER A 182 -4.39 -4.22 2.26
N ASP A 183 -4.20 -5.07 3.27
CA ASP A 183 -3.77 -4.66 4.62
C ASP A 183 -2.51 -3.78 4.61
N ALA A 184 -1.58 -4.09 3.71
CA ALA A 184 -0.37 -3.30 3.50
C ALA A 184 -0.66 -1.89 2.94
N GLN A 185 -1.57 -1.79 1.97
CA GLN A 185 -2.00 -0.50 1.40
C GLN A 185 -2.72 0.35 2.44
N CYS A 186 -3.67 -0.23 3.19
CA CYS A 186 -4.39 0.45 4.26
C CYS A 186 -3.44 1.04 5.30
N ARG A 187 -2.52 0.23 5.81
CA ARG A 187 -1.51 0.67 6.79
C ARG A 187 -0.63 1.79 6.26
N TYR A 188 -0.12 1.62 5.03
CA TYR A 188 0.75 2.61 4.41
C TYR A 188 0.03 3.95 4.23
N HIS A 189 -1.19 3.91 3.70
CA HIS A 189 -1.96 5.12 3.43
C HIS A 189 -2.39 5.83 4.72
N TYR A 190 -2.85 5.08 5.73
CA TYR A 190 -3.16 5.64 7.04
C TYR A 190 -1.96 6.36 7.67
N ASN A 191 -0.77 5.76 7.62
CA ASN A 191 0.45 6.40 8.12
C ASN A 191 0.78 7.70 7.38
N LYS A 192 0.48 7.78 6.08
CA LYS A 192 0.63 9.00 5.29
C LYS A 192 -0.39 10.07 5.73
N LEU A 193 -1.65 9.69 5.92
CA LEU A 193 -2.70 10.58 6.43
C LEU A 193 -2.37 11.11 7.83
N LYS A 194 -1.97 10.23 8.75
CA LYS A 194 -1.56 10.58 10.11
C LYS A 194 -0.42 11.60 10.13
N LYS A 195 0.62 11.39 9.30
CA LYS A 195 1.71 12.35 9.14
C LYS A 195 1.24 13.70 8.58
N LYS A 196 0.29 13.69 7.62
CA LYS A 196 -0.29 14.91 7.05
C LYS A 196 -1.07 15.69 8.11
N MET A 197 -1.96 15.03 8.85
CA MET A 197 -2.75 15.62 9.94
C MET A 197 -1.85 16.21 11.04
N MET A 198 -0.79 15.49 11.42
CA MET A 198 0.19 16.00 12.40
C MET A 198 0.86 17.28 11.91
N LYS A 199 1.30 17.34 10.65
CA LYS A 199 1.89 18.54 10.06
C LYS A 199 0.91 19.71 10.02
N GLU A 200 -0.32 19.47 9.60
CA GLU A 200 -1.38 20.49 9.56
C GLU A 200 -1.66 21.05 10.96
N SER A 201 -1.80 20.19 11.98
CA SER A 201 -2.01 20.64 13.37
C SER A 201 -0.87 21.50 13.91
N VAL A 202 0.38 21.18 13.58
CA VAL A 202 1.55 21.96 13.98
C VAL A 202 1.58 23.31 13.27
N SER A 203 1.31 23.34 11.96
CA SER A 203 1.23 24.60 11.20
C SER A 203 0.12 25.52 11.70
N THR A 204 -1.07 24.98 12.01
CA THR A 204 -2.18 25.76 12.57
C THR A 204 -1.83 26.31 13.95
N ASN A 205 -1.20 25.51 14.82
CA ASN A 205 -0.77 25.98 16.13
C ASN A 205 0.28 27.11 16.03
N ILE A 206 1.26 26.99 15.13
CA ILE A 206 2.29 28.04 14.91
C ILE A 206 1.64 29.34 14.42
N ASN A 207 0.71 29.26 13.47
CA ASN A 207 0.00 30.43 12.96
C ASN A 207 -0.82 31.12 14.05
N ASN A 208 -1.56 30.35 14.85
CA ASN A 208 -2.33 30.88 15.97
C ASN A 208 -1.42 31.53 17.03
N THR A 209 -0.25 30.95 17.33
CA THR A 209 0.71 31.56 18.27
C THR A 209 1.32 32.85 17.74
N ASN A 210 1.63 32.91 16.44
CA ASN A 210 2.18 34.11 15.81
C ASN A 210 1.14 35.24 15.77
N GLU A 211 -0.12 34.91 15.51
CA GLU A 211 -1.23 35.86 15.55
C GLU A 211 -1.45 36.40 16.98
N LEU A 212 -1.41 35.54 17.99
CA LEU A 212 -1.49 35.95 19.40
C LEU A 212 -0.33 36.88 19.78
N LEU A 213 0.89 36.55 19.38
CA LEU A 213 2.09 37.37 19.66
C LEU A 213 2.01 38.74 18.96
N ASN A 214 1.56 38.78 17.71
CA ASN A 214 1.38 40.02 16.96
C ASN A 214 0.32 40.93 17.61
N ASN A 215 -0.79 40.36 18.07
CA ASN A 215 -1.83 41.10 18.78
C ASN A 215 -1.34 41.63 20.13
N GLN A 216 -0.53 40.86 20.86
CA GLN A 216 0.12 41.33 22.10
C GLN A 216 1.11 42.47 21.84
N LEU A 217 1.90 42.38 20.76
CA LEU A 217 2.84 43.44 20.38
C LEU A 217 2.12 44.73 19.98
N LEU A 218 0.99 44.62 19.25
CA LEU A 218 0.16 45.76 18.88
C LEU A 218 -0.44 46.44 20.11
N ASN A 219 -0.98 45.66 21.05
CA ASN A 219 -1.49 46.17 22.32
C ASN A 219 -0.39 46.85 23.14
N LYS A 220 0.82 46.29 23.20
CA LYS A 220 1.97 46.91 23.88
C LYS A 220 2.37 48.25 23.23
N LYS A 221 2.41 48.32 21.89
CA LYS A 221 2.69 49.57 21.16
C LYS A 221 1.63 50.63 21.42
N MET A 222 0.35 50.25 21.44
CA MET A 222 -0.75 51.16 21.73
C MET A 222 -0.68 51.72 23.16
N ILE A 223 -0.30 50.89 24.15
CA ILE A 223 -0.08 51.34 25.53
C ILE A 223 1.09 52.34 25.60
N CYS A 224 2.21 52.08 24.90
CA CYS A 224 3.33 53.02 24.84
C CYS A 224 2.97 54.36 24.17
N GLU A 225 2.05 54.40 23.22
CA GLU A 225 1.59 55.64 22.57
C GLU A 225 0.59 56.45 23.42
N LEU A 226 -0.14 55.79 24.33
CA LEU A 226 -1.06 56.43 25.28
C LEU A 226 -0.35 56.95 26.54
N VAL A 227 0.79 56.36 26.90
CA VAL A 227 1.71 56.89 27.93
C VAL A 227 2.69 57.86 27.26
N LYS A 228 2.20 59.01 26.81
CA LYS A 228 3.10 60.13 26.49
C LYS A 228 3.52 60.78 27.82
N PRO A 229 4.82 60.94 28.10
CA PRO A 229 5.26 61.56 29.34
C PRO A 229 4.84 63.03 29.32
N ASP A 230 3.87 63.37 30.17
CA ASP A 230 3.72 64.76 30.59
C ASP A 230 4.93 65.12 31.44
N THR A 231 5.32 66.37 31.28
CA THR A 231 6.59 66.98 31.66
C THR A 231 7.01 66.73 33.11
N ASN A 232 8.31 66.45 33.25
CA ASN A 232 9.16 66.50 34.45
C ASN A 232 8.85 65.51 35.58
N GLU A 233 9.92 64.78 35.94
CA GLU A 233 10.06 63.83 37.06
C GLU A 233 9.50 62.43 36.80
N ASP A 234 10.28 61.62 36.05
CA ASP A 234 10.70 60.26 36.45
C ASP A 234 11.37 59.53 35.27
N SER A 235 12.62 59.88 34.99
CA SER A 235 13.43 59.23 33.94
C SER A 235 13.98 57.85 34.34
N HIS A 236 13.45 57.21 35.40
CA HIS A 236 13.96 55.92 35.88
C HIS A 236 12.96 54.75 35.71
N ILE A 237 11.72 55.01 35.30
CA ILE A 237 10.72 53.96 35.06
C ILE A 237 10.64 53.59 33.56
N PHE A 238 10.96 54.52 32.65
CA PHE A 238 10.92 54.24 31.21
C PHE A 238 12.09 53.35 30.73
N ASP A 239 13.25 53.43 31.38
CA ASP A 239 14.41 52.58 31.09
C ASP A 239 14.20 51.12 31.53
N PHE A 240 13.31 50.84 32.49
CA PHE A 240 13.03 49.47 32.92
C PHE A 240 12.13 48.70 31.92
N LEU A 241 11.42 49.39 31.02
CA LEU A 241 10.47 48.76 30.08
C LEU A 241 11.01 48.62 28.65
N ILE A 242 12.17 49.23 28.32
CA ILE A 242 12.82 49.13 27.01
C ILE A 242 13.95 48.09 26.97
N ASP A 243 14.51 47.66 28.11
CA ASP A 243 15.61 46.68 28.15
C ASP A 243 15.20 45.20 28.16
N MET A 244 13.92 44.89 27.99
CA MET A 244 13.49 43.49 27.77
C MET A 244 13.64 43.12 26.29
N ASP A 245 14.90 42.97 25.90
CA ASP A 245 15.41 42.56 24.60
C ASP A 245 14.63 41.34 24.03
N PHE A 246 13.93 41.57 22.92
CA PHE A 246 13.19 40.57 22.15
C PHE A 246 14.11 39.69 21.28
N SER A 247 15.42 39.70 21.50
CA SER A 247 16.40 38.84 20.83
C SER A 247 16.40 37.38 21.34
N LYS A 248 15.87 37.10 22.54
CA LYS A 248 15.98 35.75 23.16
C LYS A 248 14.88 34.74 22.81
N ASN A 249 13.87 35.08 22.01
CA ASN A 249 12.86 34.09 21.57
C ASN A 249 13.14 33.44 20.20
N THR A 250 14.29 33.72 19.61
CA THR A 250 14.78 32.99 18.41
C THR A 250 15.69 31.79 18.73
N GLU A 251 15.97 31.51 20.01
CA GLU A 251 16.81 30.38 20.46
C GLU A 251 16.04 29.16 20.98
N MET A 252 14.72 29.10 20.83
CA MET A 252 13.91 27.88 21.01
C MET A 252 13.58 27.16 19.69
N LEU A 253 14.32 27.43 18.61
CA LEU A 253 14.20 26.75 17.31
C LEU A 253 15.54 26.20 16.77
N LYS A 254 16.52 25.96 17.64
CA LYS A 254 17.80 25.31 17.29
C LYS A 254 18.22 24.14 18.19
N PHE A 255 17.28 23.41 18.79
CA PHE A 255 17.50 22.04 19.25
C PHE A 255 16.70 21.05 18.39
N GLY A 256 17.11 20.96 17.14
CA GLY A 256 16.50 20.08 16.13
C GLY A 256 17.56 19.60 15.14
N LYS A 257 18.75 19.26 15.62
CA LYS A 257 19.85 18.58 14.93
C LYS A 257 20.90 18.28 16.00
N ASP A 258 20.82 17.08 16.58
CA ASP A 258 21.90 16.32 17.24
C ASP A 258 21.27 15.33 18.22
N CYS A 259 20.63 14.30 17.67
CA CYS A 259 20.45 13.04 18.35
C CYS A 259 20.87 11.96 17.36
N GLY A 260 22.15 11.58 17.42
CA GLY A 260 22.60 10.33 16.86
C GLY A 260 21.78 9.18 17.47
N PHE A 261 21.32 8.28 16.61
CA PHE A 261 20.72 7.03 17.04
C PHE A 261 21.76 6.20 17.79
N PRO A 262 21.52 5.76 19.04
CA PRO A 262 22.19 4.59 19.58
C PRO A 262 21.57 3.34 18.95
N ASN A 263 22.42 2.48 18.43
CA ASN A 263 22.05 1.12 18.04
C ASN A 263 21.60 0.33 19.27
N GLU A 264 20.33 -0.09 19.32
CA GLU A 264 19.90 -1.16 20.22
C GLU A 264 19.88 -2.49 19.44
N ASN A 265 21.04 -3.14 19.44
CA ASN A 265 21.14 -4.59 19.44
C ASN A 265 21.16 -5.05 20.91
N GLY A 266 20.21 -5.88 21.32
CA GLY A 266 20.18 -6.44 22.67
C GLY A 266 19.04 -7.45 22.84
N PHE A 267 19.20 -8.62 22.25
CA PHE A 267 18.41 -9.82 22.59
C PHE A 267 18.93 -10.42 23.90
N PHE A 268 18.03 -10.64 24.86
CA PHE A 268 17.97 -11.82 25.72
C PHE A 268 16.50 -12.24 25.82
#